data_AF-A0A7K0T0J9-F1
#
_entry.id   AF-A0A7K0T0J9-F1
#
_cell.length_a   1.000
_cell.length_b   1.000
_cell.length_c   1.000
_cell.angle_alpha   90.00
_cell.angle_beta   90.00
_cell.angle_gamma   90.00
#
_symmetry.space_group_name_H-M   'P 1'
#
loop_
_entity.id
_entity.type
_entity.pdbx_description
1 polymer ?
#
loop_
_entity_poly.entity_id
_entity_poly.type
_entity_poly.pdbx_seq_one_letter_code
_entity_poly.pdbx_strand_id
1 'polypeptide(L)' 'MSGPRPVRAPRGTTKSAHGWGQEAALRMLQNNLDPEVAEHPDKLVVYGGTGKAARNWDSFDALIKTLTNLKDD' A
#
# COMPACT_ATOMS: atom_id res chain seq x y z
N MET A 1 6.99 16.42 3.18
CA MET A 1 6.58 15.66 1.99
C MET A 1 6.97 14.22 2.21
N SER A 2 6.09 13.29 1.90
CA SER A 2 6.41 11.86 1.97
C SER A 2 7.40 11.49 0.86
N GLY A 3 8.14 10.40 1.06
CA GLY A 3 9.17 9.96 0.13
C GLY A 3 9.39 8.44 0.11
N PRO A 4 10.28 7.98 -0.80
CA PRO A 4 10.58 6.58 -0.99
C PRO A 4 11.02 5.87 0.27
N ARG A 5 10.48 4.67 0.48
CA ARG A 5 10.84 3.78 1.58
C ARG A 5 10.44 2.34 1.23
N PRO A 6 11.12 1.33 1.81
CA PRO A 6 10.67 -0.05 1.70
C PRO A 6 9.25 -0.19 2.22
N VAL A 7 8.37 -0.75 1.38
CA VAL A 7 6.99 -1.08 1.73
C VAL A 7 6.88 -2.59 1.75
N ARG A 8 6.24 -3.17 2.78
CA ARG A 8 5.90 -4.59 2.81
C ARG A 8 4.54 -4.77 3.48
N ALA A 9 3.74 -5.70 2.97
CA ALA A 9 2.45 -6.00 3.57
C ALA A 9 2.61 -6.70 4.95
N PRO A 10 1.88 -6.26 5.99
CA PRO A 10 1.75 -6.97 7.25
C PRO A 10 1.34 -8.43 7.04
N ARG A 11 1.90 -9.32 7.87
CA ARG A 11 1.65 -10.77 7.84
C ARG A 11 0.96 -11.22 9.12
N GLY A 12 0.40 -12.42 9.11
CA GLY A 12 -0.33 -12.99 10.24
C GLY A 12 -1.77 -12.47 10.37
N THR A 13 -2.41 -12.78 11.50
CA THR A 13 -3.84 -12.55 11.73
C THR A 13 -4.16 -11.24 12.45
N THR A 14 -3.14 -10.50 12.92
CA THR A 14 -3.32 -9.19 13.53
C THR A 14 -3.69 -8.16 12.47
N LYS A 15 -4.80 -7.43 12.67
CA LYS A 15 -5.24 -6.35 11.79
C LYS A 15 -4.66 -5.00 12.23
N SER A 16 -4.43 -4.13 11.27
CA SER A 16 -4.11 -2.72 11.46
C SER A 16 -5.30 -1.80 11.16
N ALA A 17 -6.21 -2.21 10.27
CA ALA A 17 -7.47 -1.54 9.98
C ALA A 17 -8.65 -2.08 10.82
N HIS A 18 -9.79 -1.39 10.77
CA HIS A 18 -11.00 -1.75 11.54
C HIS A 18 -11.57 -3.13 11.15
N GLY A 19 -11.72 -3.40 9.85
CA GLY A 19 -12.26 -4.64 9.30
C GLY A 19 -11.28 -5.39 8.40
N TRP A 20 -11.62 -6.63 8.06
CA TRP A 20 -10.80 -7.45 7.15
C TRP A 20 -10.86 -6.97 5.70
N GLY A 21 -11.95 -6.31 5.27
CA GLY A 21 -12.06 -5.75 3.92
C GLY A 21 -11.04 -4.63 3.68
N GLN A 22 -10.97 -3.69 4.62
CA GLN A 22 -10.02 -2.58 4.57
C GLN A 22 -8.58 -3.08 4.76
N GLU A 23 -8.36 -4.03 5.69
CA GLU A 23 -7.06 -4.66 5.91
C GLU A 23 -6.56 -5.39 4.65
N ALA A 24 -7.44 -6.11 3.95
CA ALA A 24 -7.08 -6.81 2.71
C ALA A 24 -6.66 -5.83 1.61
N ALA A 25 -7.43 -4.76 1.41
CA ALA A 25 -7.07 -3.70 0.46
C ALA A 25 -5.73 -3.04 0.82
N LEU A 26 -5.50 -2.77 2.10
CA LEU A 26 -4.25 -2.20 2.61
C LEU A 26 -3.05 -3.12 2.33
N ARG A 27 -3.17 -4.41 2.65
CA ARG A 27 -2.11 -5.40 2.42
C ARG A 27 -1.83 -5.58 0.93
N MET A 28 -2.86 -5.62 0.08
CA MET A 28 -2.67 -5.73 -1.36
C MET A 28 -1.99 -4.49 -1.96
N LEU A 29 -2.38 -3.29 -1.50
CA LEU A 29 -1.70 -2.04 -1.90
C LEU A 29 -0.22 -2.07 -1.52
N GLN A 30 0.11 -2.50 -0.30
CA GLN A 30 1.49 -2.58 0.16
C GLN A 30 2.27 -3.72 -0.53
N ASN A 31 1.62 -4.85 -0.80
CA ASN A 31 2.23 -5.98 -1.50
C ASN A 31 2.64 -5.62 -2.93
N ASN A 32 1.83 -4.81 -3.62
CA ASN A 32 2.20 -4.27 -4.94
C ASN A 32 3.48 -3.42 -4.91
N LEU A 33 3.94 -2.96 -3.74
CA LEU A 33 5.17 -2.18 -3.58
C LEU A 33 6.25 -2.92 -2.79
N ASP A 34 6.06 -4.21 -2.51
CA ASP A 34 7.10 -5.04 -1.90
C ASP A 34 8.32 -5.09 -2.83
N PRO A 35 9.56 -4.88 -2.34
CA PRO A 35 10.78 -4.99 -3.15
C PRO A 35 10.96 -6.34 -3.85
N GLU A 36 10.31 -7.40 -3.37
CA GLU A 36 10.31 -8.72 -4.01
C GLU A 36 9.22 -8.88 -5.09
N VAL A 37 8.31 -7.92 -5.21
CA VAL A 37 7.16 -7.95 -6.13
C VAL A 37 7.25 -6.87 -7.20
N ALA A 38 7.57 -5.63 -6.84
CA ALA A 38 7.57 -4.48 -7.73
C ALA A 38 8.89 -4.32 -8.51
N GLU A 39 8.80 -3.93 -9.78
CA GLU A 39 9.97 -3.60 -10.60
C GLU A 39 10.74 -2.38 -10.08
N HIS A 40 10.02 -1.31 -9.70
CA HIS A 40 10.61 -0.06 -9.20
C HIS A 40 9.78 0.55 -8.04
N PRO A 41 9.83 -0.05 -6.83
CA PRO A 41 8.97 0.34 -5.71
C PRO A 41 9.19 1.78 -5.24
N ASP A 42 10.42 2.30 -5.28
CA ASP A 42 10.73 3.69 -4.88
C ASP A 42 10.02 4.75 -5.76
N LYS A 43 9.69 4.36 -7.00
CA LYS A 43 8.93 5.18 -7.96
C LYS A 43 7.44 4.86 -7.96
N LEU A 44 6.99 3.99 -7.04
CA LEU A 44 5.65 3.43 -6.93
C LEU A 44 5.24 2.56 -8.14
N VAL A 45 6.17 2.17 -8.99
CA VAL A 45 5.90 1.39 -10.21
C VAL A 45 5.96 -0.10 -9.89
N VAL A 46 4.86 -0.80 -10.20
CA VAL A 46 4.70 -2.24 -9.96
C VAL A 46 5.27 -3.03 -11.13
N TYR A 47 4.71 -2.83 -12.33
CA TYR A 47 5.18 -3.44 -13.58
C TYR A 47 4.63 -2.66 -14.79
N GLY A 48 5.05 -3.06 -15.99
CA GLY A 48 4.51 -2.49 -17.24
C GLY A 48 5.05 -1.08 -17.52
N GLY A 49 6.30 -0.82 -17.13
CA GLY A 49 7.03 0.42 -17.38
C GLY A 49 6.61 1.60 -16.52
N THR A 50 5.32 1.97 -16.54
CA THR A 50 4.79 3.12 -15.78
C THR A 50 3.56 2.80 -14.93
N GLY A 51 3.14 1.53 -14.87
CA GLY A 51 2.01 1.10 -14.04
C GLY A 51 2.32 1.29 -12.56
N LYS A 52 1.69 2.29 -11.92
CA LYS A 52 1.93 2.65 -10.52
C LYS A 52 0.81 2.18 -9.58
N ALA A 53 1.19 1.81 -8.35
CA ALA A 53 0.24 1.49 -7.27
C ALA A 53 -0.45 2.75 -6.70
N ALA A 54 0.22 3.90 -6.74
CA ALA A 54 -0.32 5.20 -6.33
C ALA A 54 0.32 6.33 -7.15
N ARG A 55 -0.36 7.49 -7.22
CA ARG A 55 0.08 8.65 -8.03
C ARG A 55 1.45 9.18 -7.60
N ASN A 56 1.64 9.35 -6.31
CA ASN A 56 2.86 9.82 -5.65
C ASN A 56 2.85 9.37 -4.17
N TRP A 57 3.94 9.62 -3.44
CA TRP A 57 4.08 9.17 -2.05
C TRP A 57 3.07 9.81 -1.11
N ASP A 58 2.71 11.08 -1.32
CA ASP A 58 1.65 11.71 -0.50
C ASP A 58 0.28 11.07 -0.73
N SER A 59 -0.01 10.63 -1.97
CA SER A 59 -1.24 9.88 -2.28
C SER A 59 -1.22 8.49 -1.66
N PHE A 60 -0.08 7.81 -1.69
CA PHE A 60 0.10 6.52 -1.03
C PHE A 60 -0.18 6.63 0.47
N ASP A 61 0.39 7.64 1.14
CA ASP A 61 0.18 7.86 2.58
C ASP A 61 -1.28 8.19 2.90
N ALA A 62 -1.92 9.00 2.05
CA ALA A 62 -3.34 9.29 2.18
C ALA A 62 -4.20 8.02 2.03
N LEU A 63 -3.89 7.14 1.08
CA LEU A 63 -4.57 5.85 0.91
C LEU A 63 -4.39 4.95 2.13
N ILE A 64 -3.16 4.80 2.63
CA ILE A 64 -2.87 4.03 3.86
C ILE A 64 -3.71 4.58 5.02
N LYS A 65 -3.62 5.89 5.30
CA LYS A 65 -4.37 6.54 6.37
C LYS A 65 -5.88 6.34 6.21
N THR A 66 -6.39 6.45 4.99
CA THR A 66 -7.83 6.31 4.72
C THR A 66 -8.30 4.89 4.97
N LEU A 67 -7.62 3.89 4.40
CA LEU A 67 -7.95 2.47 4.59
C LEU A 67 -7.84 2.03 6.05
N THR A 68 -6.83 2.50 6.79
CA THR A 68 -6.69 2.20 8.22
C THR A 68 -7.88 2.70 9.04
N ASN A 69 -8.46 3.86 8.70
CA ASN A 69 -9.53 4.50 9.48
C ASN A 69 -10.94 4.33 8.88
N LEU A 70 -11.07 3.63 7.74
CA LEU A 70 -12.35 3.39 7.09
C LEU A 70 -13.18 2.39 7.90
N LYS A 71 -14.46 2.71 8.14
CA LYS A 71 -15.40 1.89 8.91
C LYS A 71 -16.07 0.82 8.03
N ASP A 72 -16.81 -0.08 8.68
CA ASP A 72 -17.50 -1.22 8.05
C ASP A 72 -18.97 -0.92 7.68
N ASP A 73 -19.32 0.35 7.45
CA ASP A 73 -20.72 0.82 7.32
C ASP A 73 -21.53 0.15 6.19
#